data_AF-A0A7C5J2Q4-F1
#
_entry.id   AF-A0A7C5J2Q4-F1
#
_cell.length_a   1.000
_cell.length_b   1.000
_cell.length_c   1.000
_cell.angle_alpha   90.00
_cell.angle_beta   90.00
_cell.angle_gamma   90.00
#
_symmetry.space_group_name_H-M   'P 1'
#
loop_
_entity.id
_entity.type
_entity.pdbx_description
1 polymer ?
#
loop_
_entity_poly.entity_id
_entity_poly.type
_entity_poly.pdbx_seq_one_letter_code
_entity_poly.pdbx_strand_id
1 'polypeptide(L)'
;MRDFLNPSLEASLQDLKTIYRLLLAHHAEHLVDNGFFESIRILLVEQAAAEGVDVNVEQDWLEWLEEVVEPLDADPRGLLN
;
A
#
# COMPACT_ATOMS: atom_id res chain seq x y z
N MET A 1 18.41 -10.54 17.71
CA MET A 1 17.15 -11.18 18.10
C MET A 1 16.01 -10.22 17.71
N ARG A 2 15.54 -10.33 16.47
CA ARG A 2 14.38 -9.61 15.92
C ARG A 2 13.65 -10.60 15.02
N ASP A 3 12.99 -11.57 15.65
CA ASP A 3 12.16 -12.58 15.00
C ASP A 3 10.71 -12.40 15.47
N PHE A 4 10.04 -11.35 15.00
CA PHE A 4 8.62 -11.11 15.29
C PHE A 4 7.80 -10.58 14.11
N LEU A 5 8.22 -10.85 12.88
CA LEU A 5 7.33 -10.74 11.72
C LEU A 5 6.96 -12.16 11.30
N ASN A 6 5.88 -12.64 11.91
CA ASN A 6 5.24 -13.92 11.62
C ASN A 6 4.84 -13.96 10.12
N PRO A 7 5.11 -15.05 9.39
CA PRO A 7 5.05 -15.11 7.93
C PRO A 7 3.64 -15.53 7.47
N SER A 8 2.93 -14.72 6.65
CA SER A 8 1.75 -15.15 5.84
C SER A 8 0.98 -14.01 5.16
N LEU A 9 1.34 -12.73 5.32
CA LEU A 9 0.90 -11.71 4.37
C LEU A 9 2.12 -11.25 3.58
N GLU A 10 2.49 -11.99 2.54
CA GLU A 10 3.17 -11.42 1.37
C GLU A 10 2.20 -10.48 0.63
N ALA A 11 1.56 -9.56 1.37
CA ALA A 11 0.75 -8.53 0.77
C ALA A 11 1.69 -7.72 -0.10
N SER A 12 1.41 -7.69 -1.40
CA SER A 12 2.14 -6.82 -2.30
C SER A 12 1.99 -5.37 -1.84
N LEU A 13 2.92 -4.50 -2.22
CA LEU A 13 2.78 -3.07 -1.98
C LEU A 13 1.41 -2.55 -2.47
N GLN A 14 0.91 -3.10 -3.58
CA GLN A 14 -0.40 -2.76 -4.12
C GLN A 14 -1.56 -3.15 -3.20
N ASP A 15 -1.47 -4.32 -2.55
CA ASP A 15 -2.47 -4.75 -1.59
C ASP A 15 -2.48 -3.81 -0.38
N LEU A 16 -1.30 -3.41 0.10
CA LEU A 16 -1.17 -2.45 1.21
C LEU A 16 -1.74 -1.07 0.86
N LYS A 17 -1.43 -0.54 -0.33
CA LYS A 17 -2.03 0.70 -0.85
C LYS A 17 -3.56 0.60 -0.91
N THR A 18 -4.08 -0.54 -1.38
CA THR A 18 -5.53 -0.79 -1.48
C THR A 18 -6.21 -0.84 -0.12
N ILE A 19 -5.65 -1.62 0.82
CA ILE A 19 -6.18 -1.73 2.19
C ILE A 19 -6.15 -0.35 2.87
N TYR A 20 -5.06 0.39 2.73
CA TYR A 20 -4.94 1.73 3.29
C TYR A 20 -6.02 2.68 2.76
N ARG A 21 -6.25 2.71 1.44
CA ARG A 21 -7.29 3.56 0.83
C ARG A 21 -8.69 3.21 1.33
N LEU A 22 -8.99 1.92 1.47
CA LEU A 22 -10.26 1.47 2.06
C LEU A 22 -10.41 1.91 3.51
N LEU A 23 -9.36 1.77 4.32
CA LEU A 23 -9.36 2.21 5.70
C LEU A 23 -9.44 3.74 5.82
N LEU A 24 -8.77 4.49 4.94
CA LEU A 24 -8.80 5.94 4.91
C LEU A 24 -10.21 6.46 4.65
N ALA A 25 -10.91 5.88 3.66
CA ALA A 25 -12.31 6.20 3.37
C ALA A 25 -13.22 5.93 4.57
N HIS A 26 -13.00 4.81 5.28
CA HIS A 26 -13.78 4.46 6.46
C HIS A 26 -13.44 5.32 7.69
N HIS A 27 -12.17 5.69 7.87
CA HIS A 27 -11.69 6.53 8.97
C HIS A 27 -12.15 7.98 8.83
N ALA A 28 -12.31 8.49 7.60
CA ALA A 28 -12.91 9.80 7.34
C ALA A 28 -14.35 9.89 7.89
N GLU A 29 -15.07 8.76 7.92
CA GLU A 29 -16.43 8.66 8.45
C GLU A 29 -16.46 8.33 9.96
N HIS A 30 -15.39 7.70 10.49
CA HIS A 30 -15.29 7.24 11.86
C HIS A 30 -13.94 7.58 12.50
N LEU A 31 -13.93 8.59 13.39
CA LEU A 31 -12.77 9.02 14.20
C LEU A 31 -12.41 7.99 15.28
N VAL A 32 -12.00 6.79 14.88
CA VAL A 32 -11.50 5.78 15.80
C VAL A 32 -10.01 5.61 15.57
N ASP A 33 -9.25 5.94 16.61
CA ASP A 33 -7.81 5.75 16.67
C ASP A 33 -7.51 4.25 16.48
N ASN A 34 -7.03 3.91 15.28
CA ASN A 34 -6.87 2.53 14.84
C ASN A 34 -5.39 2.24 14.64
N GLY A 35 -4.78 1.55 15.60
CA GLY A 35 -3.36 1.20 15.54
C GLY A 35 -2.96 0.39 14.30
N PHE A 36 -3.90 -0.34 13.68
CA PHE A 36 -3.67 -1.03 12.41
C PHE A 36 -3.58 -0.05 11.23
N PHE A 37 -4.45 0.97 11.19
CA PHE A 37 -4.39 2.02 10.19
C PHE A 37 -3.06 2.79 10.26
N GLU A 38 -2.65 3.20 11.46
CA GLU A 38 -1.37 3.91 11.66
C GLU A 38 -0.17 3.03 11.31
N SER A 39 -0.23 1.73 11.61
CA SER A 39 0.84 0.80 11.22
C SER A 39 1.00 0.72 9.70
N ILE A 40 -0.10 0.62 8.95
CA ILE A 40 -0.05 0.62 7.48
C ILE A 40 0.42 1.97 6.95
N ARG A 41 -0.06 3.08 7.55
CA ARG A 41 0.37 4.42 7.17
C ARG A 41 1.88 4.58 7.26
N ILE A 42 2.48 4.16 8.37
CA ILE A 42 3.94 4.26 8.58
C ILE A 42 4.69 3.48 7.51
N LEU A 43 4.29 2.23 7.25
CA LEU A 43 4.93 1.39 6.23
C LEU A 43 4.87 2.02 4.83
N LEU A 44 3.70 2.54 4.44
CA LEU A 44 3.51 3.15 3.13
C LEU A 44 4.25 4.48 3.00
N VAL A 45 4.34 5.27 4.08
CA VAL A 45 5.12 6.52 4.10
C VAL A 45 6.62 6.23 3.93
N GLU A 46 7.14 5.24 4.64
CA GLU A 46 8.55 4.83 4.51
C GLU A 46 8.86 4.36 3.08
N GLN A 47 7.95 3.57 2.49
CA GLN A 47 8.10 3.08 1.12
C GLN A 47 8.02 4.21 0.08
N ALA A 48 7.02 5.08 0.16
CA ALA A 48 6.86 6.21 -0.76
C ALA A 48 8.06 7.17 -0.69
N ALA A 49 8.57 7.46 0.51
CA ALA A 49 9.77 8.26 0.69
C ALA A 49 11.02 7.58 0.08
N ALA A 50 11.13 6.25 0.17
CA ALA A 50 12.21 5.50 -0.49
C ALA A 50 12.12 5.56 -2.03
N GLU A 51 10.92 5.73 -2.58
CA GLU A 51 10.67 5.94 -4.02
C GLU A 51 10.78 7.41 -4.45
N GLY A 52 11.05 8.33 -3.51
CA GLY A 52 11.25 9.76 -3.79
C GLY A 52 9.96 10.59 -3.83
N VAL A 53 8.85 10.05 -3.37
CA VAL A 53 7.56 10.74 -3.28
C VAL A 53 7.54 11.65 -2.05
N ASP A 54 7.13 12.90 -2.21
CA ASP A 54 6.91 13.80 -1.07
C ASP A 54 5.53 13.53 -0.45
N VAL A 55 5.51 12.70 0.59
CA VAL A 55 4.30 12.32 1.33
C VAL A 55 3.60 13.49 2.04
N ASN A 56 4.25 14.66 2.14
CA ASN A 56 3.63 15.86 2.72
C ASN A 56 2.84 16.67 1.69
N VAL A 57 3.05 16.40 0.40
CA VAL A 57 2.25 16.94 -0.69
C VAL A 57 1.09 15.96 -0.92
N GLU A 58 -0.13 16.39 -0.55
CA GLU A 58 -1.33 15.53 -0.63
C GLU A 58 -1.53 14.95 -2.03
N GLN A 59 -1.27 15.74 -3.08
CA GLN A 59 -1.39 15.29 -4.47
C GLN A 59 -0.42 14.16 -4.79
N ASP A 60 0.89 14.34 -4.53
CA ASP A 60 1.93 13.35 -4.80
C ASP A 60 1.67 12.04 -4.03
N TRP A 61 1.22 12.17 -2.79
CA TRP A 61 0.83 11.04 -1.95
C TRP A 61 -0.36 10.25 -2.53
N LEU A 62 -1.42 10.95 -2.93
CA LEU A 62 -2.60 10.31 -3.51
C LEU A 62 -2.28 9.67 -4.87
N GLU A 63 -1.54 10.36 -5.74
CA GLU A 63 -1.12 9.82 -7.04
C GLU A 63 -0.34 8.51 -6.86
N TRP A 64 0.61 8.48 -5.92
CA TRP A 64 1.37 7.27 -5.61
C TRP A 64 0.50 6.14 -5.03
N LEU A 65 -0.46 6.45 -4.17
CA LEU A 65 -1.40 5.46 -3.63
C LEU A 65 -2.31 4.84 -4.69
N GLU A 66 -2.64 5.60 -5.74
CA GLU A 66 -3.52 5.18 -6.82
C GLU A 66 -2.79 4.52 -8.00
N GLU A 67 -1.47 4.66 -8.06
CA GLU A 67 -0.64 3.99 -9.04
C GLU A 67 -0.89 2.49 -9.02
N VAL A 68 -1.40 1.97 -10.14
CA VAL A 68 -1.52 0.54 -10.38
C VAL A 68 -0.31 0.13 -11.21
N VAL A 69 0.62 -0.59 -10.57
CA VAL A 69 1.66 -1.28 -11.33
C VAL A 69 0.98 -2.43 -12.06
N GLU A 70 0.82 -2.30 -13.38
CA GLU A 70 0.35 -3.43 -14.19
C GLU A 70 1.27 -4.63 -13.94
N PRO A 71 0.73 -5.84 -13.71
CA PRO A 71 1.57 -7.02 -13.57
C PRO A 71 2.37 -7.19 -14.87
N LEU A 72 3.70 -7.10 -14.75
CA LEU A 72 4.68 -7.23 -15.85
C LEU A 72 4.61 -8.58 -16.60
N ASP A 73 3.78 -9.53 -16.14
CA ASP A 73 3.66 -10.90 -16.67
C ASP A 73 2.24 -11.27 -17.12
N ALA A 74 1.45 -10.32 -17.62
CA ALA A 74 0.38 -10.70 -18.55
C ALA A 74 1.02 -11.05 -19.90
N ASP A 75 1.67 -12.21 -20.03
CA ASP A 75 1.96 -12.79 -21.35
C ASP A 75 0.66 -13.43 -21.89
N PRO A 76 -0.06 -12.78 -22.83
CA PRO A 76 -1.26 -13.37 -23.43
C PRO A 76 -0.95 -14.61 -24.29
N ARG A 77 0.33 -14.96 -24.50
CA ARG A 77 0.75 -16.06 -25.39
C ARG A 77 0.89 -17.41 -24.69
N GLY A 78 0.79 -17.46 -23.35
CA GLY A 78 0.84 -18.71 -22.57
C GLY A 78 -0.43 -19.58 -22.66
N LEU A 79 -1.52 -19.06 -23.24
CA LEU A 79 -2.81 -19.75 -23.33
C LEU A 79 -3.04 -20.48 -24.67
N LEU A 80 -2.06 -20.47 -25.58
CA LEU A 80 -2.15 -21.09 -26.90
C LEU A 80 -0.91 -21.94 -27.22
N ASN A 81 -0.62 -22.93 -26.38
CA ASN A 81 0.19 -24.11 -26.76
C ASN A 81 -0.37 -25.37 -26.11
#